data_AF-A0A0Q6W5Y4-F1
#
_entry.id   AF-A0A0Q6W5Y4-F1
#
_cell.length_a   1.000
_cell.length_b   1.000
_cell.length_c   1.000
_cell.angle_alpha   90.00
_cell.angle_beta   90.00
_cell.angle_gamma   90.00
#
_symmetry.space_group_name_H-M   'P 1'
#
loop_
_entity.id
_entity.type
_entity.pdbx_description
1 polymer ?
#
loop_
_entity_poly.entity_id
_entity_poly.type
_entity_poly.pdbx_seq_one_letter_code
_entity_poly.pdbx_strand_id
1 'polypeptide(L)'
;MAPTFGNPMPFAALELRRGHKISARDNFLRACNYYRSAEFFLHAHAGDPRVKRAFKLSTACYRQAAPLFTPPIEPVEIPFEGTTLTGYFHHADTASETRKTLLLNSGFDGSPEEMHLWALAPGSSAATTSWCSTGRGNFQPFTSRAALPP
;
A
#
# COMPACT_ATOMS: atom_id res chain seq x y z
N MET A 1 29.67 -3.37 15.27
CA MET A 1 28.56 -2.41 15.11
C MET A 1 27.36 -3.18 14.59
N ALA A 2 26.40 -3.50 15.46
CA ALA A 2 25.24 -4.32 15.08
C ALA A 2 24.29 -3.50 14.19
N PRO A 3 23.74 -4.05 13.10
CA PRO A 3 22.77 -3.34 12.27
C PRO A 3 21.51 -3.07 13.08
N THR A 4 21.13 -1.80 13.20
CA THR A 4 19.91 -1.35 13.85
C THR A 4 18.69 -1.85 13.07
N PHE A 5 17.95 -2.81 13.62
CA PHE A 5 16.68 -3.36 13.12
C PHE A 5 15.49 -2.35 13.14
N GLY A 6 15.77 -1.06 12.95
CA GLY A 6 14.82 0.04 13.07
C GLY A 6 14.60 0.86 11.80
N ASN A 7 15.37 0.65 10.72
CA ASN A 7 15.24 1.41 9.48
C ASN A 7 14.57 0.55 8.40
N PRO A 8 13.59 1.05 7.61
CA PRO A 8 12.93 0.26 6.60
C PRO A 8 13.95 -0.12 5.53
N MET A 9 14.27 -1.41 5.50
CA MET A 9 14.98 -2.15 4.46
C MET A 9 16.17 -1.43 3.79
N PRO A 10 17.40 -1.63 4.33
CA PRO A 10 18.58 -0.90 3.87
C PRO A 10 18.87 -1.09 2.37
N PHE A 11 18.47 -2.22 1.78
CA PHE A 11 18.69 -2.49 0.36
C PHE A 11 17.76 -1.66 -0.56
N ALA A 12 16.45 -1.66 -0.32
CA ALA A 12 15.51 -0.88 -1.14
C ALA A 12 15.82 0.63 -1.09
N ALA A 13 16.09 1.14 0.11
CA ALA A 13 16.49 2.53 0.29
C ALA A 13 17.86 2.85 -0.33
N LEU A 14 18.80 1.90 -0.36
CA LEU A 14 20.10 2.06 -1.02
C LEU A 14 19.94 2.16 -2.54
N GLU A 15 19.17 1.26 -3.13
CA GLU A 15 18.89 1.28 -4.58
C GLU A 15 18.19 2.59 -4.98
N LEU A 16 17.27 3.08 -4.15
CA LEU A 16 16.64 4.39 -4.37
C LEU A 16 17.65 5.53 -4.35
N ARG A 17 18.54 5.57 -3.35
CA ARG A 17 19.61 6.59 -3.26
C ARG A 17 20.59 6.53 -4.43
N ARG A 18 20.79 5.35 -5.01
CA ARG A 18 21.60 5.14 -6.22
C ARG A 18 20.88 5.49 -7.53
N GLY A 19 19.59 5.84 -7.46
CA GLY A 19 18.77 6.18 -8.63
C GLY A 19 18.18 4.96 -9.35
N HIS A 20 18.35 3.75 -8.83
CA HIS A 20 17.80 2.52 -9.40
C HIS A 20 16.32 2.35 -9.04
N LYS A 21 15.45 3.17 -9.65
CA LYS A 21 14.02 3.26 -9.28
C LYS A 21 13.26 1.93 -9.39
N ILE A 22 13.49 1.15 -10.44
CA ILE A 22 12.81 -0.15 -10.65
C ILE A 22 13.21 -1.13 -9.56
N SER A 23 14.52 -1.28 -9.31
CA SER A 23 15.04 -2.16 -8.26
C SER A 23 14.54 -1.72 -6.88
N ALA A 24 14.54 -0.42 -6.58
CA ALA A 24 14.00 0.10 -5.34
C ALA A 24 12.52 -0.25 -5.16
N ARG A 25 11.69 0.03 -6.17
CA ARG A 25 10.25 -0.28 -6.20
C ARG A 25 9.99 -1.75 -5.89
N ASP A 26 10.62 -2.64 -6.65
CA ASP A 26 10.39 -4.08 -6.53
C ASP A 26 10.84 -4.61 -5.17
N ASN A 27 11.93 -4.07 -4.61
CA ASN A 27 12.39 -4.44 -3.27
C ASN A 27 11.47 -3.91 -2.16
N PHE A 28 10.91 -2.71 -2.31
CA PHE A 28 9.88 -2.22 -1.38
C PHE A 28 8.62 -3.08 -1.42
N LEU A 29 8.16 -3.50 -2.60
CA LEU A 29 6.99 -4.40 -2.73
C LEU A 29 7.26 -5.77 -2.10
N ARG A 30 8.44 -6.35 -2.31
CA ARG A 30 8.85 -7.60 -1.64
C ARG A 30 8.83 -7.45 -0.12
N ALA A 31 9.42 -6.38 0.39
CA ALA A 31 9.44 -6.09 1.82
C ALA A 31 8.04 -5.89 2.41
N CYS A 32 7.17 -5.16 1.71
CA CYS A 32 5.76 -5.01 2.05
C CYS A 32 5.11 -6.39 2.21
N ASN A 33 5.27 -7.26 1.21
CA ASN A 33 4.69 -8.60 1.26
C ASN A 33 5.26 -9.46 2.40
N TYR A 34 6.57 -9.39 2.68
CA TYR A 34 7.17 -10.14 3.79
C TYR A 34 6.64 -9.70 5.15
N TYR A 35 6.49 -8.39 5.39
CA TYR A 35 5.92 -7.90 6.64
C TYR A 35 4.45 -8.26 6.78
N ARG A 36 3.67 -8.16 5.69
CA ARG A 36 2.27 -8.60 5.66
C ARG A 36 2.14 -10.09 5.99
N SER A 37 2.93 -10.96 5.35
CA SER A 37 2.93 -12.40 5.63
C SER A 37 3.37 -12.71 7.06
N ALA A 38 4.35 -11.98 7.60
CA ALA A 38 4.80 -12.16 8.99
C ALA A 38 3.72 -11.73 10.01
N GLU A 39 2.94 -10.70 9.69
CA GLU A 39 1.82 -10.23 10.51
C GLU A 39 0.68 -11.26 10.58
N PHE A 40 0.35 -11.88 9.45
CA PHE A 40 -0.81 -12.78 9.31
C PHE A 40 -0.83 -13.95 10.30
N PHE A 41 0.33 -14.54 10.62
CA PHE A 41 0.40 -15.69 11.53
C PHE A 41 0.49 -15.32 13.02
N LEU A 42 0.55 -14.02 13.35
CA LEU A 42 0.64 -13.56 14.73
C LEU A 42 -0.72 -13.34 15.39
N HIS A 43 -1.81 -13.47 14.63
CA HIS A 43 -3.19 -13.19 15.10
C HIS A 43 -3.73 -14.18 16.14
N ALA A 44 -3.05 -15.30 16.38
CA ALA A 44 -3.35 -16.18 17.51
C ALA A 44 -3.21 -15.44 18.87
N HIS A 45 -2.41 -14.37 18.91
CA HIS A 45 -2.23 -13.53 20.09
C HIS A 45 -2.41 -12.05 19.70
N ALA A 46 -3.65 -11.55 19.74
CA ALA A 46 -3.98 -10.18 19.33
C ALA A 46 -3.20 -9.06 20.07
N GLY A 47 -2.69 -9.33 21.27
CA GLY A 47 -1.86 -8.41 22.05
C GLY A 47 -0.37 -8.39 21.66
N ASP A 48 0.06 -9.19 20.69
CA ASP A 48 1.46 -9.27 20.31
C ASP A 48 1.92 -7.96 19.64
N PRO A 49 2.92 -7.24 20.22
CA PRO A 49 3.38 -5.96 19.68
C PRO A 49 3.97 -6.09 18.27
N ARG A 50 4.37 -7.30 17.85
CA ARG A 50 4.88 -7.58 16.51
C ARG A 50 3.82 -7.41 15.43
N VAL A 51 2.54 -7.63 15.73
CA VAL A 51 1.42 -7.41 14.78
C VAL A 51 1.41 -5.96 14.32
N LYS A 52 1.29 -5.02 15.26
CA LYS A 52 1.25 -3.58 14.96
C LYS A 52 2.54 -3.09 14.29
N ARG A 53 3.69 -3.63 14.69
CA ARG A 53 4.99 -3.29 14.09
C ARG A 53 5.07 -3.76 12.64
N ALA A 54 4.72 -5.01 12.37
CA ALA A 54 4.76 -5.59 11.02
C ALA A 54 3.76 -4.88 10.09
N PHE A 55 2.55 -4.61 10.56
CA PHE A 55 1.57 -3.80 9.82
C PHE A 55 2.13 -2.43 9.40
N LYS A 56 2.68 -1.66 10.36
CA LYS A 56 3.27 -0.34 10.07
C LYS A 56 4.41 -0.41 9.06
N LEU A 57 5.26 -1.43 9.16
CA LEU A 57 6.38 -1.62 8.24
C LEU A 57 5.91 -2.02 6.84
N SER A 58 4.86 -2.85 6.75
CA SER A 58 4.22 -3.22 5.50
C SER A 58 3.70 -1.98 4.76
N THR A 59 2.84 -1.20 5.41
CA THR A 59 2.28 0.04 4.85
C THR A 59 3.37 1.05 4.48
N ALA A 60 4.40 1.22 5.32
CA ALA A 60 5.51 2.14 5.02
C ALA A 60 6.31 1.71 3.77
N CYS A 61 6.50 0.40 3.56
CA CYS A 61 7.17 -0.10 2.35
C CYS A 61 6.31 0.16 1.11
N TYR A 62 5.01 -0.11 1.16
CA TYR A 62 4.13 0.14 0.03
C TYR A 62 4.08 1.62 -0.35
N ARG A 63 4.00 2.51 0.64
CA ARG A 63 4.01 3.96 0.42
C ARG A 63 5.31 4.47 -0.21
N GLN A 64 6.43 3.79 0.03
CA GLN A 64 7.70 4.10 -0.66
C GLN A 64 7.75 3.53 -2.08
N ALA A 65 7.06 2.42 -2.35
CA ALA A 65 6.96 1.84 -3.70
C ALA A 65 6.01 2.64 -4.61
N ALA A 66 4.88 3.11 -4.07
CA ALA A 66 3.80 3.77 -4.81
C ALA A 66 4.25 4.91 -5.76
N PRO A 67 5.08 5.89 -5.35
CA PRO A 67 5.52 6.96 -6.24
C PRO A 67 6.57 6.52 -7.27
N LEU A 68 7.10 5.29 -7.18
CA LEU A 68 8.10 4.75 -8.11
C LEU A 68 7.47 4.03 -9.32
N PHE A 69 6.14 3.94 -9.37
CA PHE A 69 5.42 3.45 -10.54
C PHE A 69 5.31 4.52 -11.63
N THR A 70 4.99 4.08 -12.85
CA THR A 70 4.70 4.96 -13.98
C THR A 70 3.48 4.40 -14.69
N PRO A 71 2.31 5.05 -14.58
CA PRO A 71 1.98 6.20 -13.71
C PRO A 71 2.15 5.89 -12.20
N PRO A 72 2.41 6.91 -11.34
CA PRO A 72 2.52 6.72 -9.90
C PRO A 72 1.19 6.23 -9.30
N ILE A 73 1.27 5.43 -8.24
CA ILE A 73 0.09 5.02 -7.48
C ILE A 73 -0.23 6.12 -6.47
N GLU A 74 -1.48 6.58 -6.43
CA GLU A 74 -1.89 7.72 -5.62
C GLU A 74 -2.65 7.27 -4.38
N PRO A 75 -2.30 7.70 -3.15
CA PRO A 75 -3.16 7.50 -2.00
C PRO A 75 -4.44 8.33 -2.14
N VAL A 76 -5.58 7.75 -1.80
CA VAL A 76 -6.90 8.41 -1.84
C VAL A 76 -7.61 8.34 -0.51
N GLU A 77 -8.39 9.39 -0.24
CA GLU A 77 -9.23 9.52 0.95
C GLU A 77 -10.66 9.81 0.51
N ILE A 78 -11.60 8.95 0.92
CA ILE A 78 -13.02 9.06 0.56
C ILE A 78 -13.81 9.31 1.85
N PRO A 79 -14.43 10.50 2.01
CA PRO A 79 -15.31 10.75 3.14
C PRO A 79 -16.51 9.79 3.14
N PHE A 80 -16.81 9.20 4.29
CA PHE A 80 -17.91 8.25 4.43
C PHE A 80 -18.45 8.25 5.86
N GLU A 81 -19.74 8.57 6.05
CA GLU A 81 -20.46 8.44 7.34
C GLU A 81 -19.68 8.95 8.59
N GLY A 82 -19.06 10.13 8.50
CA GLY A 82 -18.30 10.70 9.63
C GLY A 82 -16.91 10.08 9.86
N THR A 83 -16.49 9.16 8.99
CA THR A 83 -15.13 8.62 8.90
C THR A 83 -14.53 8.88 7.52
N THR A 84 -13.31 8.39 7.29
CA THR A 84 -12.59 8.49 6.02
C THR A 84 -12.12 7.10 5.60
N LEU A 85 -12.50 6.70 4.40
CA LEU A 85 -12.02 5.48 3.77
C LEU A 85 -10.70 5.79 3.08
N THR A 86 -9.67 5.03 3.41
CA THR A 86 -8.33 5.24 2.84
C THR A 86 -8.01 4.11 1.88
N GLY A 87 -7.33 4.44 0.78
CA GLY A 87 -6.97 3.48 -0.26
C GLY A 87 -5.91 4.02 -1.19
N TYR A 88 -5.72 3.32 -2.31
CA TYR A 88 -4.77 3.70 -3.36
C TYR A 88 -5.43 3.60 -4.71
N PHE A 89 -5.23 4.62 -5.55
CA PHE A 89 -5.63 4.75 -6.95
C PHE A 89 -4.53 4.30 -7.90
N HIS A 90 -4.83 3.30 -8.71
CA HIS A 90 -3.90 2.73 -9.69
C HIS A 90 -4.29 3.17 -11.09
N HIS A 91 -3.56 4.13 -11.65
CA HIS A 91 -3.78 4.57 -13.04
C HIS A 91 -3.45 3.44 -14.03
N ALA A 92 -4.29 3.32 -15.06
CA ALA A 92 -4.10 2.33 -16.13
C ALA A 92 -2.90 2.65 -17.02
N ASP A 93 -2.75 3.92 -17.37
CA ASP A 93 -1.65 4.47 -18.15
C ASP A 93 -1.56 5.99 -17.87
N THR A 94 -0.72 6.68 -18.65
CA THR A 94 -0.50 8.13 -18.53
C THR A 94 -1.46 8.96 -19.37
N ALA A 95 -2.46 8.34 -20.04
CA ALA A 95 -3.42 9.09 -20.85
C ALA A 95 -4.45 9.78 -19.96
N SER A 96 -4.86 11.00 -20.33
CA SER A 96 -5.86 11.78 -19.60
C SER A 96 -7.31 11.40 -19.95
N GLU A 97 -7.51 10.19 -20.48
CA GLU A 97 -8.83 9.71 -20.92
C GLU A 97 -9.59 9.05 -19.78
N THR A 98 -10.90 9.32 -19.68
CA THR A 98 -11.75 8.63 -18.72
C THR A 98 -11.86 7.15 -19.05
N ARG A 99 -11.64 6.30 -18.05
CA ARG A 99 -11.72 4.84 -18.18
C ARG A 99 -12.67 4.24 -17.16
N LYS A 100 -13.07 2.99 -17.42
CA LYS A 100 -13.84 2.22 -16.45
C LYS A 100 -12.96 1.91 -15.24
N THR A 101 -13.46 2.28 -14.06
CA THR A 101 -12.81 2.09 -12.76
C THR A 101 -13.29 0.78 -12.12
N LEU A 102 -12.38 0.03 -11.49
CA LEU A 102 -12.69 -1.20 -10.78
C LEU A 102 -12.43 -0.99 -9.29
N LEU A 103 -13.46 -1.15 -8.48
CA LEU A 103 -13.32 -1.10 -7.03
C LEU A 103 -12.86 -2.48 -6.52
N LEU A 104 -11.67 -2.56 -5.92
CA LEU A 104 -11.13 -3.81 -5.35
C LEU A 104 -11.12 -3.73 -3.83
N ASN A 105 -12.09 -4.37 -3.19
CA ASN A 105 -12.15 -4.45 -1.74
C ASN A 105 -11.63 -5.81 -1.26
N SER A 106 -10.85 -5.79 -0.19
CA SER A 106 -10.47 -7.01 0.50
C SER A 106 -11.48 -7.36 1.61
N GLY A 107 -11.54 -8.63 1.99
CA GLY A 107 -12.33 -9.07 3.14
C GLY A 107 -11.70 -8.69 4.50
N PHE A 108 -12.15 -9.38 5.56
CA PHE A 108 -11.78 -9.09 6.95
C PHE A 108 -10.27 -9.03 7.22
N ASP A 109 -9.51 -9.98 6.67
CA ASP A 109 -8.08 -10.09 6.95
C ASP A 109 -7.18 -9.35 5.96
N GLY A 110 -7.75 -8.80 4.88
CA GLY A 110 -6.97 -8.21 3.80
C GLY A 110 -6.58 -6.76 4.05
N SER A 111 -5.61 -6.29 3.28
CA SER A 111 -5.12 -4.90 3.32
C SER A 111 -5.22 -4.27 1.94
N PRO A 112 -5.33 -2.93 1.83
CA PRO A 112 -5.35 -2.28 0.53
C PRO A 112 -4.05 -2.47 -0.25
N GLU A 113 -2.93 -2.60 0.44
CA GLU A 113 -1.63 -2.92 -0.16
C GLU A 113 -1.60 -4.33 -0.79
N GLU A 114 -2.35 -5.29 -0.27
CA GLU A 114 -2.45 -6.64 -0.85
C GLU A 114 -3.18 -6.65 -2.19
N MET A 115 -4.17 -5.78 -2.35
CA MET A 115 -4.93 -5.68 -3.60
C MET A 115 -4.07 -5.21 -4.78
N HIS A 116 -2.87 -4.69 -4.54
CA HIS A 116 -1.87 -4.41 -5.56
C HIS A 116 -1.63 -5.58 -6.53
N LEU A 117 -1.54 -6.80 -6.00
CA LEU A 117 -1.27 -7.99 -6.81
C LEU A 117 -2.42 -8.29 -7.78
N TRP A 118 -3.64 -8.01 -7.36
CA TRP A 118 -4.85 -8.19 -8.15
C TRP A 118 -5.08 -7.03 -9.13
N ALA A 119 -4.69 -5.81 -8.74
CA ALA A 119 -4.75 -4.61 -9.58
C ALA A 119 -3.82 -4.66 -10.80
N LEU A 120 -2.68 -5.37 -10.71
CA LEU A 120 -1.70 -5.48 -11.80
C LEU A 120 -1.97 -6.62 -12.81
N ALA A 121 -3.07 -7.35 -12.69
CA ALA A 121 -3.42 -8.39 -13.66
C ALA A 121 -3.60 -7.82 -15.09
N PRO A 122 -3.04 -8.42 -16.14
CA PRO A 122 -3.15 -7.90 -17.51
C PRO A 122 -4.61 -7.66 -17.92
N GLY A 123 -4.90 -6.44 -18.40
CA GLY A 123 -6.26 -6.02 -18.80
C GLY A 123 -6.99 -5.13 -17.80
N SER A 124 -6.39 -4.84 -16.64
CA SER A 124 -6.91 -3.82 -15.71
C SER A 124 -6.65 -2.41 -16.26
N SER A 125 -7.54 -1.90 -17.11
CA SER A 125 -7.59 -0.48 -17.47
C SER A 125 -8.15 0.40 -16.35
N ALA A 126 -7.97 -0.02 -15.09
CA ALA A 126 -8.78 0.41 -13.96
C ALA A 126 -7.95 0.96 -12.80
N ALA A 127 -8.19 2.23 -12.55
CA ALA A 127 -8.24 2.82 -11.22
C ALA A 127 -8.76 1.83 -10.18
N THR A 128 -7.86 1.29 -9.36
CA THR A 128 -8.21 0.50 -8.18
C THR A 128 -8.49 1.47 -7.04
N THR A 129 -9.50 1.26 -6.20
CA THR A 129 -9.50 1.82 -4.84
C THR A 129 -9.64 0.63 -3.92
N SER A 130 -8.67 0.43 -3.03
CA SER A 130 -8.77 -0.62 -2.05
C SER A 130 -9.15 -0.11 -0.68
N TRP A 131 -10.21 -0.71 -0.15
CA TRP A 131 -10.76 -0.47 1.17
C TRP A 131 -10.61 -1.75 2.00
N CYS A 132 -10.31 -1.61 3.29
CA CYS A 132 -10.42 -2.69 4.26
C CYS A 132 -11.69 -2.42 5.09
N SER A 133 -12.75 -3.21 4.87
CA SER A 133 -13.97 -3.12 5.66
C SER A 133 -13.69 -3.66 7.07
N THR A 134 -13.61 -2.74 8.04
CA THR A 134 -13.94 -2.98 9.45
C THR A 134 -13.47 -4.32 10.03
N GLY A 135 -12.21 -4.35 10.51
CA GLY A 135 -11.69 -5.49 11.26
C GLY A 135 -10.52 -5.22 12.22
N ARG A 136 -9.68 -4.21 12.01
CA ARG A 136 -8.52 -3.93 12.88
C ARG A 136 -8.46 -2.44 13.17
N GLY A 137 -8.79 -2.02 14.39
CA GLY A 137 -8.93 -0.63 14.84
C GLY A 137 -7.64 0.23 14.78
N ASN A 138 -7.04 0.39 13.60
CA ASN A 138 -5.91 1.28 13.36
C ASN A 138 -6.20 2.12 12.10
N PHE A 139 -7.02 3.15 12.28
CA PHE A 139 -7.09 4.28 11.35
C PHE A 139 -5.74 5.00 11.39
N GLN A 140 -4.91 4.82 10.35
CA GLN A 140 -3.83 5.77 10.11
C GLN A 140 -4.42 6.88 9.22
N PRO A 141 -4.44 8.15 9.67
CA PRO A 141 -4.83 9.23 8.78
C PRO A 141 -3.82 9.30 7.62
N PHE A 142 -4.29 9.39 6.38
CA PHE A 142 -3.46 9.91 5.31
C PHE A 142 -3.53 11.44 5.40
N THR A 143 -2.45 12.11 5.05
CA THR A 143 -2.45 13.58 4.92
C THR A 143 -1.99 13.89 3.51
N SER A 144 -2.86 13.67 2.54
CA SER A 144 -2.70 14.24 1.21
C SER A 144 -4.07 14.39 0.55
N ARG A 145 -4.55 15.64 0.50
CA ARG A 145 -5.72 16.06 -0.25
C ARG A 145 -5.46 15.81 -1.75
N ALA A 146 -6.00 14.73 -2.30
CA ALA A 146 -6.29 14.63 -3.72
C ALA A 146 -7.81 14.73 -3.85
N ALA A 147 -8.29 15.88 -4.33
CA ALA A 147 -9.67 16.03 -4.73
C ALA A 147 -9.88 15.20 -5.99
N LEU A 148 -10.88 14.32 -5.99
CA LEU A 148 -11.33 13.65 -7.21
C LEU A 148 -11.75 14.72 -8.23
N PRO A 149 -11.30 14.65 -9.50
CA PRO A 149 -11.83 15.52 -10.53
C PRO A 149 -13.34 15.29 -10.71
N PRO A 150 -14.07 16.33 -11.17
CA PRO A 150 -15.54 16.33 -11.24
C PRO A 150 -16.13 15.25 -12.14
#